data_AF-A0A1F6CW66-F1
#
_entry.id   AF-A0A1F6CW66-F1
#
_cell.length_a   1.000
_cell.length_b   1.000
_cell.length_c   1.000
_cell.angle_alpha   90.00
_cell.angle_beta   90.00
_cell.angle_gamma   90.00
#
_symmetry.space_group_name_H-M   'P 1'
#
loop_
_entity.id
_entity.type
_entity.pdbx_description
1 polymer ?
#
loop_
_entity_poly.entity_id
_entity_poly.type
_entity_poly.pdbx_seq_one_letter_code
_entity_poly.pdbx_strand_id
1 'polypeptide(L)'
;MTTQIVFNIDPKIKAQAMKRAKREGVPFASVLKMATKAFADGQLSIGLSEQIRPEKTRLWERQSRLLDQGKGTRLSSMKEYREFIDSL
;
A
#
# COMPACT_ATOMS: atom_id res chain seq x y z
N MET A 1 21.01 -25.58 3.14
CA MET A 1 19.94 -26.43 3.71
C MET A 1 18.60 -25.77 3.43
N THR A 2 17.60 -26.51 2.98
CA THR A 2 16.24 -25.99 2.75
C THR A 2 15.30 -26.49 3.84
N THR A 3 14.46 -25.61 4.38
CA THR A 3 13.46 -25.95 5.40
C THR A 3 12.04 -25.74 4.84
N GLN A 4 11.09 -26.53 5.33
CA GLN A 4 9.68 -26.39 4.96
C GLN A 4 8.99 -25.44 5.92
N ILE A 5 8.15 -24.55 5.39
CA ILE A 5 7.32 -23.62 6.17
C ILE A 5 5.86 -23.99 5.92
N VAL A 6 5.11 -24.28 6.98
CA VAL A 6 3.67 -24.58 6.95
C VAL A 6 2.97 -23.71 7.98
N PHE A 7 1.95 -22.96 7.56
CA PHE A 7 1.12 -22.15 8.44
C PHE A 7 -0.30 -22.04 7.88
N ASN A 8 -1.25 -21.74 8.78
CA ASN A 8 -2.63 -21.46 8.42
C ASN A 8 -2.80 -19.98 8.09
N ILE A 9 -3.67 -19.68 7.12
CA ILE A 9 -4.02 -18.31 6.71
C ILE A 9 -5.50 -18.27 6.35
N ASP A 10 -6.13 -17.11 6.55
CA ASP A 10 -7.49 -16.88 6.10
C ASP A 10 -7.62 -17.19 4.58
N PRO A 11 -8.62 -18.00 4.17
CA PRO A 11 -8.76 -18.44 2.79
C PRO A 11 -9.07 -17.28 1.82
N LYS A 12 -9.77 -16.23 2.27
CA LYS A 12 -10.06 -15.05 1.44
C LYS A 12 -8.79 -14.23 1.20
N ILE A 13 -7.97 -14.03 2.23
CA ILE A 13 -6.68 -13.33 2.10
C ILE A 13 -5.74 -14.11 1.18
N LYS A 14 -5.66 -15.44 1.34
CA LYS A 14 -4.89 -16.31 0.44
C LYS A 14 -5.32 -16.15 -1.01
N ALA A 15 -6.63 -16.21 -1.28
CA ALA A 15 -7.17 -16.07 -2.62
C ALA A 15 -6.84 -14.69 -3.24
N GLN A 16 -6.97 -13.62 -2.46
CA GLN A 16 -6.65 -12.26 -2.91
C GLN A 16 -5.15 -12.11 -3.22
N ALA A 17 -4.28 -12.62 -2.35
CA ALA A 17 -2.83 -12.56 -2.55
C ALA A 17 -2.39 -13.40 -3.76
N MET A 18 -2.98 -14.59 -3.96
CA MET A 18 -2.74 -15.42 -5.14
C MET A 18 -3.18 -14.73 -6.44
N LYS A 19 -4.35 -14.08 -6.43
CA LYS A 19 -4.84 -13.31 -7.59
C LYS A 19 -3.90 -12.17 -7.95
N ARG A 20 -3.37 -11.47 -6.94
CA ARG A 20 -2.39 -10.40 -7.13
C ARG A 20 -1.07 -10.93 -7.68
N ALA A 21 -0.52 -11.99 -7.09
CA ALA A 21 0.70 -12.64 -7.57
C ALA A 21 0.58 -13.07 -9.05
N LYS A 22 -0.57 -13.65 -9.43
CA LYS A 22 -0.86 -14.01 -10.83
C LYS A 22 -0.86 -12.80 -11.76
N ARG A 23 -1.42 -11.66 -11.34
CA ARG A 23 -1.42 -10.41 -12.12
C ARG A 23 -0.01 -9.85 -12.30
N GLU A 24 0.84 -10.01 -11.28
CA GLU A 24 2.25 -9.62 -11.32
C GLU A 24 3.14 -10.66 -12.04
N GLY A 25 2.56 -11.75 -12.57
CA GLY A 25 3.28 -12.78 -13.34
C GLY A 25 4.17 -13.68 -12.48
N VAL A 26 3.99 -13.68 -11.15
CA VAL A 26 4.85 -14.42 -10.22
C VAL A 26 4.08 -15.52 -9.46
N PRO A 27 4.71 -16.68 -9.19
CA PRO A 27 4.13 -17.68 -8.30
C PRO A 27 3.93 -17.12 -6.89
N PHE A 28 2.81 -17.47 -6.24
CA PHE A 28 2.53 -17.02 -4.87
C PHE A 28 3.62 -17.47 -3.87
N ALA A 29 4.20 -18.65 -4.05
CA ALA A 29 5.31 -19.12 -3.23
C ALA A 29 6.56 -18.23 -3.36
N SER A 30 6.83 -17.67 -4.55
CA SER A 30 7.94 -16.74 -4.76
C SER A 30 7.71 -15.44 -4.00
N VAL A 31 6.47 -14.93 -3.97
CA VAL A 31 6.11 -13.75 -3.18
C VAL A 31 6.42 -13.98 -1.70
N LEU A 32 6.01 -15.12 -1.14
CA LEU A 32 6.28 -15.44 0.27
C LEU A 32 7.79 -15.54 0.54
N LYS A 33 8.55 -16.24 -0.32
CA LYS A 33 10.00 -16.34 -0.17
C LYS A 33 10.69 -14.97 -0.23
N MET A 34 10.29 -14.11 -1.16
CA MET A 34 10.83 -12.76 -1.28
C MET A 34 10.48 -11.90 -0.07
N ALA A 35 9.23 -11.97 0.41
CA ALA A 35 8.82 -11.25 1.61
C ALA A 35 9.60 -11.71 2.85
N THR A 36 9.79 -13.02 3.03
CA THR A 36 10.60 -13.57 4.12
C THR A 36 12.05 -13.08 4.04
N LYS A 37 12.65 -13.10 2.84
CA LYS A 37 14.00 -12.60 2.63
C LYS A 37 14.09 -11.09 2.92
N ALA A 38 13.18 -10.29 2.36
CA ALA A 38 13.14 -8.85 2.57
C ALA A 38 12.97 -8.48 4.04
N PHE A 39 12.19 -9.27 4.80
CA PHE A 39 12.05 -9.07 6.25
C PHE A 39 13.36 -9.36 7.00
N ALA A 40 14.04 -10.46 6.66
CA ALA A 40 15.33 -10.80 7.24
C ALA A 40 16.43 -9.77 6.90
N ASP A 41 16.40 -9.24 5.67
CA ASP A 41 17.35 -8.25 5.16
C ASP A 41 17.00 -6.80 5.61
N GLY A 42 15.93 -6.61 6.41
CA GLY A 42 15.48 -5.29 6.88
C GLY A 42 14.84 -4.39 5.81
N GLN A 43 14.58 -4.93 4.62
CA GLN A 43 13.93 -4.24 3.50
C GLN A 43 12.39 -4.24 3.60
N LEU A 44 11.84 -5.08 4.47
CA LEU A 44 10.43 -5.12 4.82
C LEU A 44 10.29 -4.95 6.34
N SER A 45 9.58 -3.91 6.78
CA SER A 45 9.19 -3.78 8.19
C SER A 45 7.73 -4.12 8.37
N ILE A 46 7.42 -4.90 9.40
CA ILE A 46 6.04 -5.20 9.80
C ILE A 46 5.62 -4.12 10.79
N GLY A 47 4.60 -3.36 10.42
CA GLY A 47 3.97 -2.36 11.27
C GLY A 47 2.54 -2.12 10.78
N LEU A 48 1.75 -1.39 11.56
CA LEU A 48 0.49 -0.83 11.07
C LEU A 48 0.85 0.22 10.03
N SER A 49 1.00 -0.17 8.76
CA SER A 49 0.94 0.83 7.69
C SER A 49 -0.44 1.46 7.85
N GLU A 50 -0.51 2.77 8.09
CA GLU A 50 -1.77 3.49 7.98
C GLU A 50 -2.43 3.01 6.70
N GLN A 51 -3.55 2.30 6.84
CA GLN A 51 -4.43 2.04 5.72
C GLN A 51 -4.59 3.40 5.07
N ILE A 52 -4.29 3.51 3.77
CA ILE A 52 -4.72 4.66 2.99
C ILE A 52 -6.23 4.73 3.23
N ARG A 53 -6.64 5.57 4.18
CA ARG A 53 -8.03 5.65 4.60
C ARG A 53 -8.75 6.04 3.31
N PRO A 54 -9.77 5.30 2.86
CA PRO A 54 -10.50 5.63 1.64
C PRO A 54 -11.07 7.06 1.67
N GLU A 55 -11.16 7.65 2.85
CA GLU A 55 -11.44 9.05 3.15
C GLU A 55 -10.41 10.01 2.51
N LYS A 56 -9.10 9.73 2.61
CA LYS A 56 -8.04 10.57 2.01
C LYS A 56 -8.12 10.54 0.48
N THR A 57 -8.42 9.39 -0.13
CA THR A 57 -8.59 9.26 -1.59
C THR A 57 -9.79 10.07 -2.11
N ARG A 58 -10.92 10.09 -1.37
CA ARG A 58 -12.11 10.88 -1.72
C ARG A 58 -11.88 12.38 -1.60
N LEU A 59 -11.06 12.81 -0.65
CA LEU A 59 -10.68 14.21 -0.48
C LEU A 59 -9.75 14.68 -1.61
N TRP A 60 -8.85 13.82 -2.07
CA TRP A 60 -8.02 14.09 -3.26
C TRP A 60 -8.84 14.27 -4.53
N GLU A 61 -9.84 13.41 -4.77
CA GLU A 61 -10.76 13.55 -5.90
C GLU A 61 -11.56 14.85 -5.82
N ARG A 62 -11.97 15.26 -4.61
CA ARG A 62 -12.68 16.54 -4.39
C ARG A 62 -11.78 17.75 -4.64
N GLN A 63 -10.54 17.70 -4.16
CA GLN A 63 -9.55 18.77 -4.34
C GLN A 63 -9.17 18.92 -5.81
N SER A 64 -8.98 17.80 -6.54
CA SER A 64 -8.69 17.82 -7.98
C SER A 64 -9.83 18.48 -8.75
N ARG A 65 -11.10 18.14 -8.45
CA ARG A 65 -12.26 18.79 -9.07
C ARG A 65 -12.34 20.28 -8.76
N LEU A 66 -11.97 20.70 -7.55
CA LEU A 66 -11.93 22.11 -7.18
C LEU A 66 -10.81 22.87 -7.90
N LEU A 67 -9.65 22.24 -8.12
CA LEU A 67 -8.55 22.79 -8.91
C LEU A 67 -8.94 22.94 -10.39
N ASP A 68 -9.62 21.95 -10.97
CA ASP A 68 -10.15 22.00 -12.35
C ASP A 68 -11.19 23.13 -12.51
N GLN A 69 -11.93 23.44 -11.43
CA GLN A 69 -12.90 24.54 -11.37
C GLN A 69 -12.26 25.89 -10.99
N GLY A 70 -10.94 25.97 -10.82
CA GLY A 70 -10.22 27.18 -10.45
C GLY A 70 -10.46 27.67 -9.01
N LYS A 71 -11.03 26.83 -8.14
CA LYS A 71 -11.38 27.13 -6.74
C LYS A 71 -10.57 26.34 -5.71
N GLY A 72 -9.54 25.61 -6.13
CA GLY A 72 -8.69 24.78 -5.27
C GLY A 72 -7.37 25.45 -4.88
N THR A 73 -6.81 25.05 -3.74
CA THR A 73 -5.52 25.53 -3.26
C THR A 73 -4.38 24.88 -4.05
N ARG A 74 -3.58 25.68 -4.77
CA ARG A 74 -2.34 25.19 -5.40
C ARG A 74 -1.25 25.06 -4.35
N LEU A 75 -1.05 23.86 -3.85
CA LEU A 75 0.07 23.54 -2.96
C LEU A 75 1.34 23.48 -3.83
N SER A 76 2.23 24.43 -3.60
CA SER A 76 3.41 24.68 -4.43
C SER A 76 4.67 24.05 -3.84
N SER A 77 4.61 23.63 -2.57
CA SER A 77 5.73 23.07 -1.82
C SER A 77 5.39 21.76 -1.11
N MET A 78 6.40 20.89 -0.99
CA MET A 78 6.33 19.65 -0.20
C MET A 78 5.99 19.90 1.29
N LYS A 79 6.29 21.09 1.81
CA LYS A 79 5.93 21.50 3.17
C LYS A 79 4.43 21.76 3.29
N GLU A 80 3.87 22.51 2.35
CA GLU A 80 2.43 22.80 2.27
C GLU A 80 1.63 21.52 2.02
N TYR A 81 2.20 20.57 1.27
CA TYR A 81 1.61 19.25 1.06
C TYR A 81 1.50 18.44 2.36
N ARG A 82 2.54 18.49 3.20
CA ARG A 82 2.54 17.83 4.52
C ARG A 82 1.55 18.48 5.48
N GLU A 83 1.58 19.81 5.59
CA GLU A 83 0.67 20.58 6.45
C GLU A 83 -0.80 20.39 6.03
N PHE A 84 -1.07 20.34 4.72
CA PHE A 84 -2.40 20.03 4.21
C PHE A 84 -2.85 18.61 4.59
N ILE A 85 -1.97 17.62 4.44
CA ILE A 85 -2.26 16.22 4.79
C ILE A 85 -2.48 16.02 6.29
N ASP A 86 -1.80 16.79 7.12
CA ASP A 86 -1.94 16.75 8.58
C ASP A 86 -3.16 17.54 9.07
N SER A 87 -3.66 18.50 8.27
CA SER A 87 -4.88 19.28 8.56
C SER A 87 -6.20 18.58 8.17
N LEU A 88 -6.11 17.45 7.47
CA LEU A 88 -7.23 16.60 7.05
C LEU A 88 -7.50 15.48 8.06
#